data_AF-A0A6V8GYC6-F1
#
_entry.id   AF-A0A6V8GYC6-F1
#
_cell.length_a   1.000
_cell.length_b   1.000
_cell.length_c   1.000
_cell.angle_alpha   90.00
_cell.angle_beta   90.00
_cell.angle_gamma   90.00
#
_symmetry.space_group_name_H-M   'P 1'
#
loop_
_entity.id
_entity.type
_entity.pdbx_description
1 polymer ?
#
loop_
_entity_poly.entity_id
_entity_poly.type
_entity_poly.pdbx_seq_one_letter_code
_entity_poly.pdbx_strand_id
1 'polypeptide(L)'
;MAAACLLTSTDLARKLGIPEDKWIYVLGGAGTEESKKFWERPNYYSSAAIYRSIDEGLRVSGLKASEIDVFDFYSCFPIVPKLACHHIGLDPRRPAKPITVLGGLTSFGGAGNNYSMHAITEIVRQLRNPSIKKNNGLVLANGGVLTYQHVVCLSKHPRRDGKSYPAHNPLPETLSDLPIPQIVENAEGEATIETYTIEYNRTGTPETGYIIGRLKNDSNTRFIAVTADNKSLERLVELAVSDQPIGKTGYVYVEEGGDGKGRKRNLFSFGVKTRL
;
A
#
# COMPACT_ATOMS: atom_id res chain seq x y z
N MET A 1 21.21 -0.58 -10.52
CA MET A 1 20.30 -0.90 -11.65
C MET A 1 19.67 0.39 -12.15
N ALA A 2 19.41 0.49 -13.44
CA ALA A 2 18.76 1.66 -14.05
C ALA A 2 17.73 1.20 -15.09
N ALA A 3 16.68 1.99 -15.26
CA ALA A 3 15.67 1.81 -16.30
C ALA A 3 15.42 3.18 -16.94
N ALA A 4 14.97 3.18 -18.20
CA ALA A 4 14.63 4.39 -18.93
C ALA A 4 13.44 4.09 -19.85
N CYS A 5 12.58 5.09 -20.02
CA CYS A 5 11.46 5.04 -20.96
C CYS A 5 11.60 6.21 -21.94
N LEU A 6 11.44 5.92 -23.23
CA LEU A 6 11.37 6.94 -24.28
C LEU A 6 9.91 7.07 -24.71
N LEU A 7 9.37 8.28 -24.60
CA LEU A 7 8.00 8.61 -24.96
C LEU A 7 8.03 9.57 -26.16
N THR A 8 7.11 9.36 -27.10
CA THR A 8 6.98 10.18 -28.29
C THR A 8 5.54 10.08 -28.82
N SER A 9 5.13 11.02 -29.68
CA SER A 9 3.87 10.89 -30.41
C SER A 9 4.01 9.86 -31.53
N THR A 10 2.88 9.30 -31.98
CA THR A 10 2.86 8.40 -33.14
C THR A 10 3.38 9.09 -34.40
N ASP A 11 3.08 10.37 -34.59
CA ASP A 11 3.51 11.11 -35.78
C ASP A 11 5.02 11.32 -35.82
N LEU A 12 5.62 11.63 -34.67
CA LEU A 12 7.07 11.73 -34.56
C LEU A 12 7.74 10.35 -34.69
N ALA A 13 7.14 9.30 -34.12
CA ALA A 13 7.63 7.93 -34.29
C ALA A 13 7.66 7.50 -35.77
N ARG A 14 6.60 7.81 -36.55
CA ARG A 14 6.57 7.56 -38.00
C ARG A 14 7.63 8.37 -38.74
N LYS A 15 7.76 9.67 -38.43
CA LYS A 15 8.76 10.55 -39.04
C LYS A 15 10.18 10.07 -38.79
N LEU A 16 10.45 9.49 -37.62
CA LEU A 16 11.75 8.92 -37.26
C LEU A 16 11.94 7.47 -37.75
N GLY A 17 10.95 6.89 -38.44
CA GLY A 17 11.03 5.52 -38.97
C GLY A 17 11.03 4.43 -37.89
N ILE A 18 10.48 4.70 -36.70
CA ILE A 18 10.39 3.70 -35.62
C ILE A 18 9.33 2.66 -36.02
N PRO A 19 9.69 1.37 -36.13
CA PRO A 19 8.74 0.31 -36.52
C PRO A 19 7.54 0.21 -35.56
N GLU A 20 6.32 0.08 -36.10
CA GLU A 20 5.08 0.04 -35.29
C GLU A 20 5.00 -1.17 -34.35
N ASP A 21 5.68 -2.28 -34.66
CA ASP A 21 5.78 -3.46 -33.77
C ASP A 21 6.57 -3.15 -32.48
N LYS A 22 7.33 -2.04 -32.45
CA LYS A 22 7.99 -1.53 -31.24
C LYS A 22 7.12 -0.57 -30.46
N TRP A 23 5.96 -0.15 -30.95
CA TRP A 23 5.17 0.84 -30.23
C TRP A 23 4.38 0.16 -29.12
N ILE A 24 4.37 0.79 -27.95
CA ILE A 24 3.47 0.46 -26.84
C ILE A 24 2.81 1.76 -26.42
N TYR A 25 1.49 1.74 -26.37
CA TYR A 25 0.66 2.88 -26.07
C TYR A 25 0.46 2.96 -24.57
N VAL A 26 0.70 4.15 -24.01
CA VAL A 26 0.25 4.49 -22.66
C VAL A 26 -1.21 4.92 -22.80
N LEU A 27 -2.15 4.12 -22.30
CA LEU A 27 -3.58 4.38 -22.51
C LEU A 27 -4.16 5.40 -21.54
N GLY A 28 -3.63 5.41 -20.32
CA GLY A 28 -4.11 6.21 -19.22
C GLY A 28 -3.50 5.75 -17.90
N GLY A 29 -3.78 6.53 -16.87
CA GLY A 29 -3.35 6.28 -15.51
C GLY A 29 -4.12 7.16 -14.54
N ALA A 30 -4.05 6.81 -13.26
CA ALA A 30 -4.65 7.59 -12.19
C ALA A 30 -3.78 7.45 -10.95
N GLY A 31 -3.77 8.47 -10.11
CA GLY A 31 -3.05 8.43 -8.85
C GLY A 31 -3.69 9.28 -7.78
N THR A 32 -3.53 8.87 -6.53
CA THR A 32 -4.00 9.60 -5.35
C THR A 32 -3.22 9.15 -4.13
N GLU A 33 -3.46 9.78 -2.99
CA GLU A 33 -2.84 9.43 -1.73
C GLU A 33 -3.82 9.28 -0.56
N GLU A 34 -3.50 8.34 0.34
CA GLU A 34 -4.07 8.26 1.69
C GLU A 34 -3.50 9.37 2.58
N SER A 35 -4.06 9.56 3.78
CA SER A 35 -3.42 10.42 4.78
C SER A 35 -1.96 9.99 5.03
N LYS A 36 -1.07 10.99 5.06
CA LYS A 36 0.37 10.84 5.34
C LYS A 36 0.60 10.31 6.75
N LYS A 37 -0.26 10.69 7.69
CA LYS A 37 -0.30 10.14 9.04
C LYS A 37 -1.17 8.89 9.01
N PHE A 38 -0.55 7.72 8.99
CA PHE A 38 -1.29 6.47 8.80
C PHE A 38 -2.35 6.22 9.88
N TRP A 39 -2.17 6.76 11.09
CA TRP A 39 -3.17 6.67 12.17
C TRP A 39 -4.44 7.50 11.92
N GLU A 40 -4.43 8.43 10.96
CA GLU A 40 -5.59 9.19 10.49
C GLU A 40 -6.29 8.51 9.30
N ARG A 41 -6.04 7.22 9.05
CA ARG A 41 -6.74 6.46 8.01
C ARG A 41 -7.99 5.77 8.56
N PRO A 42 -9.03 5.51 7.75
CA PRO A 42 -10.26 4.88 8.23
C PRO A 42 -10.02 3.55 8.96
N ASN A 43 -9.16 2.70 8.40
CA ASN A 43 -8.80 1.39 8.93
C ASN A 43 -7.38 0.97 8.45
N TYR A 44 -6.96 -0.26 8.78
CA TYR A 44 -5.64 -0.81 8.44
C TYR A 44 -5.66 -2.07 7.57
N TYR A 45 -6.84 -2.45 7.05
CA TYR A 45 -7.03 -3.66 6.25
C TYR A 45 -7.51 -3.39 4.81
N SER A 46 -7.67 -2.12 4.43
CA SER A 46 -8.05 -1.67 3.09
C SER A 46 -7.28 -0.42 2.70
N SER A 47 -7.27 -0.08 1.41
CA SER A 47 -6.73 1.20 0.93
C SER A 47 -7.58 1.73 -0.20
N ALA A 48 -8.28 2.84 0.06
CA ALA A 48 -9.07 3.51 -0.95
C ALA A 48 -8.19 4.13 -2.04
N ALA A 49 -6.95 4.54 -1.71
CA ALA A 49 -6.02 5.03 -2.71
C ALA A 49 -5.64 3.94 -3.72
N ILE A 50 -5.38 2.71 -3.27
CA ILE A 50 -5.11 1.58 -4.19
C ILE A 50 -6.34 1.33 -5.07
N TYR A 51 -7.52 1.23 -4.46
CA TYR A 51 -8.76 0.84 -5.14
C TYR A 51 -9.16 1.87 -6.20
N ARG A 52 -9.22 3.15 -5.81
CA ARG A 52 -9.59 4.25 -6.70
C ARG A 52 -8.57 4.47 -7.80
N SER A 53 -7.27 4.38 -7.50
CA SER A 53 -6.24 4.50 -8.55
C SER A 53 -6.40 3.38 -9.59
N ILE A 54 -6.62 2.12 -9.16
CA ILE A 54 -6.87 1.02 -10.11
C ILE A 54 -8.14 1.26 -10.94
N ASP A 55 -9.26 1.57 -10.29
CA ASP A 55 -10.56 1.74 -10.96
C ASP A 55 -10.53 2.89 -11.96
N GLU A 56 -10.06 4.06 -11.52
CA GLU A 56 -9.97 5.23 -12.39
C GLU A 56 -8.92 5.05 -13.47
N GLY A 57 -7.79 4.42 -13.17
CA GLY A 57 -6.77 4.11 -14.16
C GLY A 57 -7.27 3.21 -15.28
N LEU A 58 -8.04 2.17 -14.94
CA LEU A 58 -8.71 1.30 -15.91
C LEU A 58 -9.79 2.06 -16.69
N ARG A 59 -10.65 2.81 -15.99
CA ARG A 59 -11.74 3.59 -16.60
C ARG A 59 -11.22 4.60 -17.60
N VAL A 60 -10.24 5.43 -17.21
CA VAL A 60 -9.67 6.43 -18.12
C VAL A 60 -8.86 5.80 -19.23
N SER A 61 -8.37 4.56 -19.09
CA SER A 61 -7.70 3.82 -20.16
C SER A 61 -8.66 3.11 -21.11
N GLY A 62 -9.97 3.11 -20.82
CA GLY A 62 -10.96 2.39 -21.61
C GLY A 62 -10.81 0.87 -21.51
N LEU A 63 -10.31 0.35 -20.38
CA LEU A 63 -10.07 -1.07 -20.13
C LEU A 63 -10.89 -1.57 -18.94
N LYS A 64 -11.15 -2.88 -18.93
CA LYS A 64 -11.60 -3.62 -17.75
C LYS A 64 -10.46 -4.41 -17.14
N ALA A 65 -10.51 -4.70 -15.84
CA ALA A 65 -9.53 -5.56 -15.16
C ALA A 65 -9.41 -6.96 -15.83
N SER A 66 -10.52 -7.48 -16.36
CA SER A 66 -10.55 -8.74 -17.12
C SER A 66 -9.73 -8.70 -18.41
N GLU A 67 -9.48 -7.52 -18.97
CA GLU A 67 -8.71 -7.31 -20.21
C GLU A 67 -7.21 -7.09 -19.97
N ILE A 68 -6.76 -6.95 -18.72
CA ILE A 68 -5.33 -6.87 -18.40
C ILE A 68 -4.74 -8.28 -18.40
N ASP A 69 -3.67 -8.51 -19.16
CA ASP A 69 -3.06 -9.85 -19.27
C ASP A 69 -1.89 -10.04 -18.29
N VAL A 70 -1.28 -8.93 -17.87
CA VAL A 70 -0.13 -8.92 -16.97
C VAL A 70 -0.20 -7.72 -16.04
N PHE A 71 -0.07 -7.97 -14.75
CA PHE A 71 0.04 -6.93 -13.74
C PHE A 71 1.45 -6.92 -13.16
N ASP A 72 1.88 -5.74 -12.73
CA ASP A 72 2.93 -5.63 -11.71
C ASP A 72 2.43 -4.75 -10.57
N PHE A 73 2.21 -5.37 -9.42
CA PHE A 73 1.89 -4.67 -8.18
C PHE A 73 3.17 -4.49 -7.37
N TYR A 74 3.51 -3.22 -7.10
CA TYR A 74 4.64 -2.88 -6.24
C TYR A 74 4.61 -3.65 -4.92
N SER A 75 5.76 -4.13 -4.46
CA SER A 75 5.81 -5.17 -3.41
C SER A 75 7.02 -5.05 -2.47
N CYS A 76 7.29 -3.86 -1.91
CA CYS A 76 8.25 -3.72 -0.80
C CYS A 76 7.84 -4.58 0.41
N PHE A 77 6.53 -4.68 0.63
CA PHE A 77 5.89 -5.53 1.62
C PHE A 77 4.66 -6.21 0.98
N PRO A 78 4.24 -7.38 1.48
CA PRO A 78 3.17 -8.18 0.87
C PRO A 78 1.79 -7.52 0.92
N ILE A 79 1.58 -6.47 1.70
CA ILE A 79 0.27 -5.82 1.86
C ILE A 79 -0.24 -5.18 0.56
N VAL A 80 0.62 -4.51 -0.22
CA VAL A 80 0.21 -3.85 -1.47
C VAL A 80 -0.36 -4.84 -2.50
N PRO A 81 0.36 -5.92 -2.90
CA PRO A 81 -0.20 -6.89 -3.83
C PRO A 81 -1.42 -7.62 -3.25
N LYS A 82 -1.49 -7.87 -1.93
CA LYS A 82 -2.67 -8.47 -1.30
C LYS A 82 -3.91 -7.58 -1.44
N LEU A 83 -3.78 -6.28 -1.14
CA LEU A 83 -4.89 -5.32 -1.26
C LEU A 83 -5.31 -5.13 -2.72
N ALA A 84 -4.35 -5.00 -3.64
CA ALA A 84 -4.64 -4.88 -5.07
C ALA A 84 -5.36 -6.13 -5.60
N CYS A 85 -4.86 -7.34 -5.29
CA CYS A 85 -5.49 -8.59 -5.70
C CYS A 85 -6.90 -8.74 -5.11
N HIS A 86 -7.09 -8.41 -3.83
CA HIS A 86 -8.41 -8.44 -3.20
C HIS A 86 -9.41 -7.55 -3.94
N HIS A 87 -9.01 -6.34 -4.31
CA HIS A 87 -9.86 -5.37 -5.02
C HIS A 87 -10.31 -5.87 -6.40
N ILE A 88 -9.39 -6.42 -7.18
CA ILE A 88 -9.68 -6.86 -8.56
C ILE A 88 -10.11 -8.34 -8.66
N GLY A 89 -10.30 -9.02 -7.53
CA GLY A 89 -10.77 -10.41 -7.48
C GLY A 89 -9.75 -11.46 -7.92
N LEU A 90 -8.45 -11.25 -7.67
CA LEU A 90 -7.41 -12.26 -7.88
C LEU A 90 -7.01 -12.95 -6.56
N ASP A 91 -6.70 -14.25 -6.59
CA ASP A 91 -6.05 -14.92 -5.45
C ASP A 91 -4.53 -14.61 -5.50
N PRO A 92 -3.98 -13.86 -4.53
CA PRO A 92 -2.55 -13.51 -4.54
C PRO A 92 -1.61 -14.71 -4.37
N ARG A 93 -2.11 -15.87 -3.90
CA ARG A 93 -1.32 -17.10 -3.72
C ARG A 93 -1.24 -17.94 -4.98
N ARG A 94 -2.28 -17.86 -5.83
CA ARG A 94 -2.42 -18.62 -7.07
C ARG A 94 -3.09 -17.75 -8.13
N PRO A 95 -2.45 -16.65 -8.53
CA PRO A 95 -3.12 -15.66 -9.35
C PRO A 95 -3.32 -16.23 -10.76
N ALA A 96 -4.55 -16.10 -11.28
CA ALA A 96 -4.88 -16.55 -12.64
C ALA A 96 -4.13 -15.76 -13.74
N LYS A 97 -3.56 -14.61 -13.37
CA LYS A 97 -2.76 -13.72 -14.21
C LYS A 97 -1.50 -13.30 -13.44
N PRO A 98 -0.35 -13.04 -14.08
CA PRO A 98 0.84 -12.60 -13.35
C PRO A 98 0.58 -11.30 -12.60
N ILE A 99 0.99 -11.23 -11.33
CA ILE A 99 0.87 -10.04 -10.46
C ILE A 99 2.22 -9.35 -10.19
N THR A 100 3.29 -9.93 -10.72
CA THR A 100 4.61 -9.32 -10.83
C THR A 100 5.29 -9.82 -12.10
N VAL A 101 6.13 -8.98 -12.69
CA VAL A 101 6.97 -9.33 -13.84
C VAL A 101 8.46 -9.40 -13.50
N LEU A 102 8.84 -8.96 -12.29
CA LEU A 102 10.22 -8.92 -11.81
C LEU A 102 10.48 -9.87 -10.62
N GLY A 103 9.44 -10.51 -10.08
CA GLY A 103 9.53 -11.31 -8.85
C GLY A 103 9.35 -10.50 -7.56
N GLY A 104 8.93 -9.23 -7.68
CA GLY A 104 8.74 -8.29 -6.58
C GLY A 104 10.04 -7.72 -6.00
N LEU A 105 9.95 -6.69 -5.15
CA LEU A 105 11.14 -6.05 -4.59
C LEU A 105 11.99 -7.00 -3.74
N THR A 106 11.34 -7.94 -3.04
CA THR A 106 12.03 -8.93 -2.21
C THR A 106 13.01 -9.79 -3.02
N SER A 107 12.70 -10.08 -4.29
CA SER A 107 13.53 -10.93 -5.16
C SER A 107 14.38 -10.12 -6.14
N PHE A 108 13.84 -9.05 -6.71
CA PHE A 108 14.52 -8.23 -7.71
C PHE A 108 15.62 -7.35 -7.09
N GLY A 109 15.42 -6.88 -5.85
CA GLY A 109 16.34 -6.02 -5.13
C GLY A 109 16.32 -4.55 -5.54
N GLY A 110 17.06 -3.72 -4.78
CA GLY A 110 17.18 -2.27 -4.96
C GLY A 110 16.39 -1.45 -3.94
N ALA A 111 16.71 -0.15 -3.82
CA ALA A 111 16.15 0.78 -2.82
C ALA A 111 14.66 1.18 -3.08
N GLY A 112 13.93 0.36 -3.86
CA GLY A 112 12.50 0.46 -4.12
C GLY A 112 12.02 1.65 -4.95
N ASN A 113 12.66 2.81 -4.88
CA ASN A 113 12.14 4.05 -5.46
C ASN A 113 11.97 3.99 -7.00
N ASN A 114 12.90 3.31 -7.68
CA ASN A 114 12.87 3.16 -9.14
C ASN A 114 12.31 1.81 -9.64
N TYR A 115 11.78 0.97 -8.74
CA TYR A 115 11.33 -0.39 -9.10
C TYR A 115 10.25 -0.38 -10.19
N SER A 116 9.22 0.47 -10.06
CA SER A 116 8.10 0.49 -11.01
C SER A 116 8.52 0.88 -12.44
N MET A 117 9.61 1.64 -12.61
CA MET A 117 10.13 1.91 -13.95
C MET A 117 10.73 0.65 -14.59
N HIS A 118 11.38 -0.22 -13.81
CA HIS A 118 11.81 -1.53 -14.30
C HIS A 118 10.59 -2.38 -14.72
N ALA A 119 9.53 -2.39 -13.91
CA ALA A 119 8.30 -3.13 -14.20
C ALA A 119 7.64 -2.64 -15.50
N ILE A 120 7.56 -1.32 -15.70
CA ILE A 120 7.11 -0.71 -16.97
C ILE A 120 7.94 -1.23 -18.15
N THR A 121 9.27 -1.22 -18.06
CA THR A 121 10.11 -1.69 -19.18
C THR A 121 9.91 -3.18 -19.47
N GLU A 122 9.67 -3.99 -18.44
CA GLU A 122 9.45 -5.42 -18.60
C GLU A 122 8.08 -5.74 -19.20
N ILE A 123 7.01 -5.06 -18.73
CA ILE A 123 5.70 -5.17 -19.38
C ILE A 123 5.80 -4.76 -20.86
N VAL A 124 6.51 -3.68 -21.19
CA VAL A 124 6.75 -3.27 -22.57
C VAL A 124 7.43 -4.38 -23.39
N ARG A 125 8.44 -5.07 -22.84
CA ARG A 125 9.09 -6.20 -23.51
C ARG A 125 8.13 -7.37 -23.74
N GLN A 126 7.31 -7.70 -22.74
CA GLN A 126 6.33 -8.79 -22.85
C GLN A 126 5.23 -8.50 -23.87
N LEU A 127 4.72 -7.26 -23.91
CA LEU A 127 3.68 -6.85 -24.89
C LEU A 127 4.21 -6.80 -26.33
N ARG A 128 5.50 -6.52 -26.52
CA ARG A 128 6.15 -6.55 -27.83
C ARG A 128 6.45 -7.97 -28.33
N ASN A 129 6.50 -8.97 -27.44
CA ASN A 129 6.89 -10.32 -27.82
C ASN A 129 5.80 -10.99 -28.67
N PRO A 130 6.05 -11.29 -29.97
CA PRO A 130 5.04 -11.87 -30.85
C PRO A 130 4.64 -13.31 -30.46
N SER A 131 5.49 -14.01 -29.72
CA SER A 131 5.22 -15.37 -29.25
C SER A 131 4.30 -15.42 -28.03
N ILE A 132 4.04 -14.28 -27.39
CA ILE A 132 3.21 -14.18 -26.19
C ILE A 132 1.92 -13.44 -26.53
N LYS A 133 0.78 -14.08 -26.32
CA LYS A 133 -0.55 -13.46 -26.52
C LYS A 133 -0.92 -12.55 -25.34
N LYS A 134 -0.20 -11.42 -25.18
CA LYS A 134 -0.51 -10.35 -24.23
C LYS A 134 -0.71 -9.05 -24.98
N ASN A 135 -1.79 -8.34 -24.67
CA ASN A 135 -2.15 -7.07 -25.30
C ASN A 135 -2.10 -5.93 -24.30
N ASN A 136 -2.48 -6.14 -23.04
CA ASN A 136 -2.59 -5.08 -22.05
C ASN A 136 -1.85 -5.43 -20.75
N GLY A 137 -1.18 -4.43 -20.18
CA GLY A 137 -0.54 -4.53 -18.88
C GLY A 137 -0.91 -3.38 -17.96
N LEU A 138 -0.85 -3.61 -16.65
CA LEU A 138 -1.07 -2.59 -15.62
C LEU A 138 0.06 -2.62 -14.61
N VAL A 139 0.63 -1.44 -14.32
CA VAL A 139 1.60 -1.26 -13.22
C VAL A 139 0.93 -0.45 -12.12
N LEU A 140 0.97 -0.93 -10.89
CA LEU A 140 0.67 -0.15 -9.67
C LEU A 140 1.97 0.19 -8.97
N ALA A 141 2.29 1.48 -8.90
CA ALA A 141 3.40 2.03 -8.14
C ALA A 141 2.91 2.52 -6.77
N ASN A 142 3.63 2.13 -5.71
CA ASN A 142 3.35 2.50 -4.33
C ASN A 142 4.51 3.32 -3.76
N GLY A 143 4.21 4.35 -2.97
CA GLY A 143 5.19 5.14 -2.22
C GLY A 143 4.80 5.34 -0.75
N GLY A 144 5.80 5.53 0.10
CA GLY A 144 5.62 5.75 1.54
C GLY A 144 5.06 4.52 2.25
N VAL A 145 4.26 4.74 3.30
CA VAL A 145 3.63 3.67 4.09
C VAL A 145 2.23 3.43 3.52
N LEU A 146 2.13 2.95 2.28
CA LEU A 146 0.88 2.86 1.51
C LEU A 146 0.23 4.24 1.28
N THR A 147 1.04 5.30 1.26
CA THR A 147 0.55 6.68 1.17
C THR A 147 0.19 7.01 -0.26
N TYR A 148 1.12 6.87 -1.21
CA TYR A 148 0.95 7.31 -2.59
C TYR A 148 0.70 6.12 -3.52
N GLN A 149 -0.34 6.17 -4.34
CA GLN A 149 -0.70 5.07 -5.25
C GLN A 149 -0.93 5.61 -6.65
N HIS A 150 -0.17 5.12 -7.62
CA HIS A 150 -0.29 5.51 -9.03
C HIS A 150 -0.35 4.28 -9.91
N VAL A 151 -1.27 4.26 -10.86
CA VAL A 151 -1.34 3.22 -11.88
C VAL A 151 -1.12 3.76 -13.28
N VAL A 152 -0.61 2.90 -14.15
CA VAL A 152 -0.56 3.14 -15.60
C VAL A 152 -0.95 1.89 -16.36
N CYS A 153 -1.79 2.05 -17.38
CA CYS A 153 -2.15 0.98 -18.30
C CYS A 153 -1.36 1.13 -19.61
N LEU A 154 -0.75 0.03 -20.04
CA LEU A 154 0.04 -0.08 -21.26
C LEU A 154 -0.63 -1.05 -22.21
N SER A 155 -0.61 -0.77 -23.51
CA SER A 155 -1.20 -1.66 -24.50
C SER A 155 -0.41 -1.72 -25.81
N LYS A 156 -0.48 -2.86 -26.49
CA LYS A 156 0.01 -3.03 -27.86
C LYS A 156 -0.81 -2.23 -28.87
N HIS A 157 -2.05 -1.88 -28.53
CA HIS A 157 -2.97 -1.18 -29.41
C HIS A 157 -3.27 0.21 -28.87
N PRO A 158 -3.55 1.20 -29.74
CA PRO A 158 -4.10 2.47 -29.28
C PRO A 158 -5.47 2.24 -28.63
N ARG A 159 -5.97 3.26 -27.94
CA ARG A 159 -7.28 3.21 -27.30
C ARG A 159 -8.38 2.91 -28.33
N ARG A 160 -9.25 1.94 -28.00
CA ARG A 160 -10.38 1.54 -28.85
C ARG A 160 -11.49 2.59 -28.92
N ASP A 161 -11.58 3.47 -27.93
CA ASP A 161 -12.61 4.51 -27.83
C ASP A 161 -12.26 5.79 -28.62
N GLY A 162 -11.11 5.83 -29.29
CA GLY A 162 -10.66 6.96 -30.10
C GLY A 162 -10.34 8.24 -29.32
N LYS A 163 -10.38 8.19 -27.98
CA LYS A 163 -10.07 9.35 -27.14
C LYS A 163 -8.56 9.56 -27.06
N SER A 164 -8.17 10.82 -26.85
CA SER A 164 -6.79 11.17 -26.50
C SER A 164 -6.40 10.66 -25.12
N TYR A 165 -5.09 10.64 -24.83
CA TYR A 165 -4.59 10.41 -23.47
C TYR A 165 -5.21 11.43 -22.49
N PRO A 166 -5.60 11.03 -21.25
CA PRO A 166 -6.19 11.94 -20.28
C PRO A 166 -5.28 13.15 -20.00
N ALA A 167 -5.83 14.36 -20.11
CA ALA A 167 -5.06 15.60 -19.93
C ALA A 167 -4.67 15.90 -18.47
N HIS A 168 -5.37 15.29 -17.52
CA HIS A 168 -5.15 15.47 -16.08
C HIS A 168 -5.39 14.14 -15.33
N ASN A 169 -4.86 14.07 -14.12
CA ASN A 169 -5.17 13.01 -13.18
C ASN A 169 -6.67 13.05 -12.81
N PRO A 170 -7.44 11.96 -12.97
CA PRO A 170 -8.89 11.95 -12.71
C PRO A 170 -9.26 11.95 -11.22
N LEU A 171 -8.28 11.77 -10.32
CA LEU A 171 -8.48 11.69 -8.88
C LEU A 171 -7.96 12.98 -8.19
N PRO A 172 -8.52 13.33 -7.02
CA PRO A 172 -7.91 14.33 -6.17
C PRO A 172 -6.51 13.89 -5.72
N GLU A 173 -5.67 14.84 -5.34
CA GLU A 173 -4.33 14.55 -4.81
C GLU A 173 -4.43 13.66 -3.57
N THR A 174 -5.21 14.08 -2.56
CA THR A 174 -5.42 13.38 -1.29
C THR A 174 -6.89 13.04 -1.07
N LEU A 175 -7.15 11.82 -0.59
CA LEU A 175 -8.49 11.39 -0.20
C LEU A 175 -8.86 11.93 1.18
N SER A 176 -10.06 12.51 1.29
CA SER A 176 -10.58 13.10 2.54
C SER A 176 -12.06 12.83 2.78
N ASP A 177 -12.68 11.99 1.94
CA ASP A 177 -14.12 11.72 1.92
C ASP A 177 -14.53 10.48 2.73
N LEU A 178 -13.57 9.82 3.39
CA LEU A 178 -13.83 8.65 4.21
C LEU A 178 -13.89 9.03 5.69
N PRO A 179 -14.82 8.42 6.46
CA PRO A 179 -14.90 8.66 7.89
C PRO A 179 -13.63 8.13 8.58
N ILE A 180 -12.99 9.00 9.34
CA ILE A 180 -11.78 8.69 10.12
C ILE A 180 -12.18 8.73 11.59
N PRO A 181 -11.77 7.74 12.40
CA PRO A 181 -12.02 7.82 13.82
C PRO A 181 -11.25 8.96 14.48
N GLN A 182 -11.90 9.62 15.46
CA GLN A 182 -11.26 10.65 16.27
C GLN A 182 -10.00 10.10 16.94
N ILE A 183 -8.94 10.92 17.01
CA ILE A 183 -7.65 10.56 17.58
C ILE A 183 -7.43 11.37 18.85
N VAL A 184 -6.97 10.72 19.92
CA VAL A 184 -6.57 11.38 21.16
C VAL A 184 -5.06 11.19 21.37
N GLU A 185 -4.36 12.27 21.69
CA GLU A 185 -2.91 12.26 21.93
C GLU A 185 -2.56 11.62 23.28
N ASN A 186 -3.31 11.99 24.32
CA ASN A 186 -3.17 11.48 25.68
C ASN A 186 -4.36 10.59 26.02
N ALA A 187 -4.17 9.27 25.94
CA ALA A 187 -5.21 8.29 26.13
C ALA A 187 -5.14 7.69 27.54
N GLU A 188 -6.29 7.63 28.22
CA GLU A 188 -6.44 7.00 29.52
C GLU A 188 -7.71 6.16 29.57
N GLY A 189 -7.60 4.92 30.05
CA GLY A 189 -8.75 4.04 30.28
C GLY A 189 -8.60 2.64 29.69
N GLU A 190 -9.69 1.87 29.78
CA GLU A 190 -9.79 0.57 29.16
C GLU A 190 -9.82 0.72 27.62
N ALA A 191 -9.11 -0.17 26.92
CA ALA A 191 -8.93 -0.07 25.48
C ALA A 191 -8.83 -1.44 24.80
N THR A 192 -9.13 -1.49 23.50
CA THR A 192 -8.88 -2.65 22.63
C THR A 192 -7.77 -2.37 21.62
N ILE A 193 -6.98 -3.39 21.28
CA ILE A 193 -5.98 -3.32 20.20
C ILE A 193 -6.69 -3.32 18.83
N GLU A 194 -6.47 -2.30 18.01
CA GLU A 194 -6.95 -2.23 16.61
C GLU A 194 -5.92 -2.82 15.64
N THR A 195 -4.64 -2.51 15.83
CA THR A 195 -3.51 -3.14 15.13
C THR A 195 -2.24 -3.01 15.97
N TYR A 196 -1.21 -3.77 15.65
CA TYR A 196 0.06 -3.77 16.37
C TYR A 196 1.24 -4.18 15.47
N THR A 197 2.45 -3.91 15.94
CA THR A 197 3.68 -4.55 15.47
C THR A 197 4.65 -4.70 16.63
N ILE A 198 5.56 -5.68 16.55
CA ILE A 198 6.62 -5.89 17.54
C ILE A 198 7.95 -5.64 16.86
N GLU A 199 8.75 -4.76 17.45
CA GLU A 199 10.14 -4.58 17.06
C GLU A 199 11.01 -5.62 17.77
N TYR A 200 11.80 -6.32 16.97
CA TYR A 200 12.79 -7.28 17.43
C TYR A 200 14.17 -6.74 17.09
N ASN A 201 15.11 -6.89 18.02
CA ASN A 201 16.48 -6.49 17.79
C ASN A 201 17.27 -7.51 16.97
N ARG A 202 18.56 -7.22 16.76
CA ARG A 202 19.45 -8.06 15.95
C ARG A 202 19.66 -9.47 16.51
N THR A 203 19.38 -9.71 17.79
CA THR A 203 19.45 -11.05 18.40
C THR A 203 18.12 -11.79 18.34
N GLY A 204 17.07 -11.18 17.77
CA GLY A 204 15.73 -11.75 17.72
C GLY A 204 14.97 -11.63 19.05
N THR A 205 15.42 -10.75 19.96
CA THR A 205 14.71 -10.48 21.21
C THR A 205 13.69 -9.35 21.00
N PRO A 206 12.43 -9.48 21.45
CA PRO A 206 11.47 -8.39 21.43
C PRO A 206 11.99 -7.19 22.24
N GLU A 207 11.90 -5.97 21.68
CA GLU A 207 12.30 -4.73 22.37
C GLU A 207 11.13 -3.79 22.66
N THR A 208 10.20 -3.62 21.72
CA THR A 208 9.06 -2.72 21.90
C THR A 208 7.86 -3.22 21.10
N GLY A 209 6.68 -3.25 21.73
CA GLY A 209 5.42 -3.45 21.04
C GLY A 209 4.79 -2.09 20.74
N TYR A 210 4.46 -1.83 19.47
CA TYR A 210 3.74 -0.64 19.03
C TYR A 210 2.28 -1.01 18.80
N ILE A 211 1.38 -0.22 19.35
CA ILE A 211 -0.07 -0.50 19.34
C ILE A 211 -0.81 0.72 18.82
N ILE A 212 -1.75 0.49 17.91
CA ILE A 212 -2.88 1.39 17.70
C ILE A 212 -4.07 0.79 18.41
N GLY A 213 -4.66 1.55 19.33
CA GLY A 213 -5.78 1.10 20.14
C GLY A 213 -7.00 1.99 19.99
N ARG A 214 -8.13 1.51 20.52
CA ARG A 214 -9.39 2.24 20.66
C ARG A 214 -9.83 2.23 22.12
N LEU A 215 -10.22 3.38 22.66
CA LEU A 215 -10.81 3.44 24.00
C LEU A 215 -12.15 2.70 24.01
N LYS A 216 -12.41 1.92 25.06
CA LYS A 216 -13.68 1.23 25.30
C LYS A 216 -14.67 2.17 26.03
N ASN A 217 -15.04 3.23 25.35
CA ASN A 217 -16.05 4.20 25.79
C ASN A 217 -16.89 4.64 24.59
N ASP A 218 -17.91 5.48 24.82
CA ASP A 218 -18.82 5.92 23.75
C ASP A 218 -18.11 6.69 22.63
N SER A 219 -16.96 7.32 22.91
CA SER A 219 -16.21 8.06 21.90
C SER A 219 -15.43 7.15 20.95
N ASN A 220 -15.10 5.91 21.36
CA ASN A 220 -14.33 4.94 20.59
C ASN A 220 -13.11 5.60 19.92
N THR A 221 -12.40 6.48 20.63
CA THR A 221 -11.30 7.28 20.07
C THR A 221 -10.04 6.45 19.90
N ARG A 222 -9.33 6.68 18.80
CA ARG A 222 -8.06 6.02 18.48
C ARG A 222 -6.90 6.68 19.23
N PHE A 223 -5.90 5.88 19.58
CA PHE A 223 -4.63 6.36 20.12
C PHE A 223 -3.46 5.50 19.62
N ILE A 224 -2.24 6.01 19.77
CA ILE A 224 -0.99 5.30 19.51
C ILE A 224 -0.29 5.10 20.85
N ALA A 225 0.14 3.87 21.13
CA ALA A 225 0.83 3.51 22.36
C ALA A 225 2.02 2.58 22.10
N VAL A 226 2.89 2.47 23.10
CA VAL A 226 3.88 1.40 23.22
C VAL A 226 3.53 0.50 24.40
N THR A 227 4.05 -0.73 24.42
CA THR A 227 3.91 -1.63 25.57
C THR A 227 4.50 -0.99 26.83
N ALA A 228 3.76 -1.03 27.94
CA ALA A 228 4.10 -0.34 29.19
C ALA A 228 5.34 -0.91 29.91
N ASP A 229 5.52 -2.23 29.83
CA ASP A 229 6.55 -2.99 30.54
C ASP A 229 6.85 -4.31 29.82
N ASN A 230 7.88 -5.02 30.28
CA ASN A 230 8.29 -6.32 29.71
C ASN A 230 7.18 -7.35 29.78
N LYS A 231 6.36 -7.36 30.85
CA LYS A 231 5.23 -8.28 31.00
C LYS A 231 4.18 -8.07 29.90
N SER A 232 3.91 -6.82 29.55
CA SER A 232 2.98 -6.45 28.49
C SER A 232 3.55 -6.78 27.11
N LEU A 233 4.85 -6.60 26.92
CA LEU A 233 5.56 -7.00 25.70
C LEU A 233 5.55 -8.52 25.50
N GLU A 234 5.92 -9.28 26.53
CA GLU A 234 5.88 -10.75 26.53
C GLU A 234 4.48 -11.27 26.22
N ARG A 235 3.45 -10.66 26.83
CA ARG A 235 2.06 -11.01 26.55
C ARG A 235 1.65 -10.70 25.10
N LEU A 236 2.10 -9.58 24.54
CA LEU A 236 1.85 -9.25 23.13
C LEU A 236 2.51 -10.27 22.19
N VAL A 237 3.76 -10.65 22.49
CA VAL A 237 4.52 -11.65 21.73
C VAL A 237 3.85 -13.02 21.81
N GLU A 238 3.46 -13.45 23.01
CA GLU A 238 2.74 -14.72 23.21
C GLU A 238 1.47 -14.76 22.36
N LEU A 239 0.62 -13.73 22.47
CA LEU A 239 -0.60 -13.63 21.68
C LEU A 239 -0.33 -13.60 20.17
N ALA A 240 0.74 -12.93 19.71
CA ALA A 240 1.10 -12.87 18.30
C ALA A 240 1.52 -14.23 17.72
N VAL A 241 2.02 -15.13 18.56
CA VAL A 241 2.45 -16.49 18.16
C VAL A 241 1.33 -17.52 18.33
N SER A 242 0.58 -17.46 19.44
CA SER A 242 -0.34 -18.52 19.83
C SER A 242 -1.83 -18.20 19.58
N ASP A 243 -2.17 -16.94 19.32
CA ASP A 243 -3.57 -16.49 19.16
C ASP A 243 -3.64 -15.24 18.25
N GLN A 244 -4.40 -14.22 18.64
CA GLN A 244 -4.60 -12.97 17.92
C GLN A 244 -4.63 -11.79 18.91
N PRO A 245 -3.66 -10.86 18.86
CA PRO A 245 -3.70 -9.65 19.70
C PRO A 245 -4.81 -8.66 19.32
N ILE A 246 -5.21 -8.60 18.06
CA ILE A 246 -6.27 -7.67 17.61
C ILE A 246 -7.59 -7.98 18.35
N GLY A 247 -8.22 -6.93 18.89
CA GLY A 247 -9.44 -7.01 19.68
C GLY A 247 -9.21 -7.37 21.16
N LYS A 248 -8.00 -7.76 21.57
CA LYS A 248 -7.70 -7.99 22.99
C LYS A 248 -7.75 -6.68 23.76
N THR A 249 -8.21 -6.78 24.99
CA THR A 249 -8.43 -5.65 25.90
C THR A 249 -7.22 -5.43 26.80
N GLY A 250 -6.95 -4.19 27.15
CA GLY A 250 -5.98 -3.76 28.15
C GLY A 250 -6.32 -2.37 28.68
N TYR A 251 -5.35 -1.73 29.32
CA TYR A 251 -5.45 -0.36 29.82
C TYR A 251 -4.37 0.50 29.18
N VAL A 252 -4.75 1.72 28.78
CA VAL A 252 -3.82 2.75 28.32
C VAL A 252 -3.72 3.87 29.34
N TYR A 253 -2.53 4.42 29.52
CA TYR A 253 -2.29 5.61 30.33
C TYR A 253 -1.07 6.37 29.81
N VAL A 254 -0.94 7.64 30.21
CA VAL A 254 0.17 8.49 29.81
C VAL A 254 1.39 8.25 30.71
N GLU A 255 2.58 8.13 30.12
CA GLU A 255 3.87 8.03 30.81
C GLU A 255 4.09 9.23 31.76
N GLU A 256 4.48 8.94 33.00
CA GLU A 256 4.85 9.96 33.98
C GLU A 256 6.27 10.49 33.69
N GLY A 257 6.48 11.80 33.83
CA GLY A 257 7.80 12.43 33.61
C GLY A 257 8.21 12.61 32.14
N GLY A 258 7.64 11.85 31.20
CA GLY A 258 7.97 11.89 29.78
C GLY A 258 9.38 11.35 29.45
N ASP A 259 9.78 11.44 28.19
CA ASP A 259 11.17 11.18 27.81
C ASP A 259 12.11 12.26 28.38
N GLY A 260 13.43 12.09 28.26
CA GLY A 260 14.41 13.11 28.67
C GLY A 260 14.28 14.48 27.96
N LYS A 261 13.28 14.66 27.10
CA LYS A 261 12.88 15.90 26.41
C LYS A 261 11.44 16.33 26.76
N GLY A 262 10.81 15.70 27.76
CA GLY A 262 9.46 15.99 28.25
C GLY A 262 8.31 15.48 27.37
N ARG A 263 8.57 14.68 26.32
CA ARG A 263 7.52 14.09 25.49
C ARG A 263 6.90 12.90 26.20
N LYS A 264 5.59 12.95 26.42
CA LYS A 264 4.85 11.84 27.02
C LYS A 264 4.38 10.87 25.93
N ARG A 265 4.37 9.58 26.27
CA ARG A 265 3.87 8.51 25.40
C ARG A 265 2.71 7.82 26.06
N ASN A 266 1.76 7.31 25.28
CA ASN A 266 0.78 6.37 25.81
C ASN A 266 1.45 5.01 26.02
N LEU A 267 1.21 4.43 27.19
CA LEU A 267 1.68 3.11 27.60
C LEU A 267 0.47 2.17 27.67
N PHE A 268 0.57 1.01 27.03
CA PHE A 268 -0.47 -0.02 27.02
C PHE A 268 -0.04 -1.21 27.86
N SER A 269 -0.91 -1.62 28.80
CA SER A 269 -0.73 -2.81 29.62
C SER A 269 -1.89 -3.78 29.46
N PHE A 270 -1.60 -5.09 29.45
CA PHE A 270 -2.63 -6.13 29.54
C PHE A 270 -3.14 -6.36 30.96
N GLY A 271 -2.49 -5.78 31.98
CA GLY A 271 -2.93 -5.81 33.37
C GLY A 271 -3.71 -4.56 33.76
N VAL A 272 -4.54 -4.68 34.81
CA VAL A 272 -5.06 -3.49 35.51
C VAL A 272 -3.88 -2.85 36.24
N LYS A 273 -3.66 -1.54 36.08
CA LYS A 273 -2.72 -0.81 36.93
C LYS A 273 -3.26 -0.90 38.37
N THR A 274 -2.78 -1.85 39.15
CA THR A 274 -2.94 -1.80 40.61
C THR A 274 -2.16 -0.55 41.01
N ARG A 275 -2.85 0.53 41.35
CA ARG A 275 -2.19 1.70 41.95
C ARG A 275 -1.45 1.17 43.20
N LEU A 276 -0.13 1.11 43.12
CA LEU A 276 0.73 1.09 44.31
C LEU A 276 0.83 2.52 44.82
#